data_AF-A0A1L9UNR5-F1
#
_entry.id   AF-A0A1L9UNR5-F1
#
_cell.length_a   1.000
_cell.length_b   1.000
_cell.length_c   1.000
_cell.angle_alpha   90.00
_cell.angle_beta   90.00
_cell.angle_gamma   90.00
#
_symmetry.space_group_name_H-M   'P 1'
#
loop_
_entity.id
_entity.type
_entity.pdbx_description
1 polymer ?
#
loop_
_entity_poly.entity_id
_entity_poly.type
_entity_poly.pdbx_seq_one_letter_code
_entity_poly.pdbx_strand_id
1 'polypeptide(L)'
;MKSLATLIALAFGVSQVAALAIPRSMASGPVAEEAVPTYDKRSMASGPVAEEAVPTYDKRSMASGPVAEEAVPTYDKRSMASGPVAEEAVPTYDKRSMASGPVAEEAVPTYDKRSMASGPVAEEAVPTYDKRSMASGPVAEEAVPTYDKRSMASGPVAEEAVPTYDRK
;
A
#
# COMPACT_ATOMS: atom_id res chain seq x y z
N MET A 1 -18.94 6.11 -24.00
CA MET A 1 -19.84 5.44 -23.03
C MET A 1 -19.18 5.60 -21.66
N LYS A 2 -19.16 6.78 -21.04
CA LYS A 2 -20.06 7.23 -19.97
C LYS A 2 -20.53 6.10 -19.04
N SER A 3 -19.72 5.74 -18.05
CA SER A 3 -20.21 5.02 -16.88
C SER A 3 -19.59 5.59 -15.61
N LEU A 4 -20.47 6.26 -14.86
CA LEU A 4 -20.55 6.26 -13.40
C LEU A 4 -19.37 6.84 -12.60
N ALA A 5 -19.31 8.17 -12.61
CA ALA A 5 -19.00 8.92 -11.39
C ALA A 5 -20.06 8.59 -10.32
N THR A 6 -19.75 7.64 -9.43
CA THR A 6 -20.59 7.37 -8.24
C THR A 6 -19.99 8.15 -7.08
N LEU A 7 -20.51 9.36 -6.92
CA LEU A 7 -20.15 10.32 -5.89
C LEU A 7 -20.60 9.77 -4.52
N ILE A 8 -19.70 9.14 -3.78
CA ILE A 8 -19.93 8.76 -2.37
C ILE A 8 -19.74 10.04 -1.54
N ALA A 9 -20.86 10.68 -1.18
CA ALA A 9 -20.90 11.75 -0.19
C ALA A 9 -20.63 11.15 1.20
N LEU A 10 -19.35 10.97 1.55
CA LEU A 10 -18.92 10.62 2.89
C LEU A 10 -18.56 11.90 3.64
N ALA A 11 -19.02 12.05 4.88
CA ALA A 11 -18.64 13.18 5.72
C ALA A 11 -17.14 13.07 6.05
N PHE A 12 -16.30 13.79 5.30
CA PHE A 12 -14.85 13.81 5.48
C PHE A 12 -14.47 14.73 6.64
N GLY A 13 -13.87 14.18 7.69
CA GLY A 13 -13.15 14.97 8.69
C GLY A 13 -11.74 15.22 8.17
N VAL A 14 -11.48 16.42 7.63
CA VAL A 14 -10.13 16.84 7.23
C VAL A 14 -9.34 17.11 8.52
N SER A 15 -8.33 16.28 8.82
CA SER A 15 -7.41 16.51 9.93
C SER A 15 -6.09 17.05 9.37
N GLN A 16 -5.93 18.38 9.36
CA GLN A 16 -4.61 18.99 9.13
C GLN A 16 -3.79 18.89 10.41
N VAL A 17 -2.66 18.17 10.37
CA VAL A 17 -1.71 18.15 11.48
C VAL A 17 -0.37 18.71 10.99
N ALA A 18 -0.01 19.88 11.50
CA ALA A 18 1.27 20.53 11.25
C ALA A 18 2.35 20.03 12.22
N ALA A 19 3.47 19.56 11.64
CA ALA A 19 4.86 19.48 12.09
C ALA A 19 5.25 19.33 13.59
N LEU A 20 6.23 18.42 13.81
CA LEU A 20 7.17 18.29 14.96
C LEU A 20 6.78 17.45 16.20
N ALA A 21 5.71 16.67 16.15
CA ALA A 21 5.46 15.57 17.08
C ALA A 21 5.02 14.35 16.26
N ILE A 22 5.15 13.12 16.77
CA ILE A 22 4.60 11.91 16.13
C ILE A 22 3.07 12.13 15.95
N PRO A 23 2.51 12.46 14.76
CA PRO A 23 1.07 12.44 14.56
C PRO A 23 0.56 11.03 14.88
N ARG A 24 -0.14 10.95 16.01
CA ARG A 24 -0.94 9.79 16.40
C ARG A 24 -2.39 10.16 16.16
N SER A 25 -2.95 9.69 15.05
CA SER A 25 -4.37 9.88 14.75
C SER A 25 -5.14 8.59 15.06
N MET A 26 -6.30 8.74 15.69
CA MET A 26 -7.30 7.69 15.81
C MET A 26 -8.65 8.24 15.32
N ALA A 27 -9.22 7.59 14.32
CA ALA A 27 -10.50 7.99 13.75
C ALA A 27 -11.49 6.82 13.80
N SER A 28 -12.72 7.10 14.26
CA SER A 28 -13.81 6.13 14.26
C SER A 28 -14.59 6.11 12.93
N GLY A 29 -14.17 6.91 11.96
CA GLY A 29 -14.83 7.12 10.67
C GLY A 29 -13.82 7.17 9.54
N PRO A 30 -14.24 7.64 8.35
CA PRO A 30 -13.33 7.81 7.22
C PRO A 30 -12.23 8.82 7.50
N VAL A 31 -11.06 8.57 6.94
CA VAL A 31 -9.90 9.46 7.00
C VAL A 31 -9.50 9.82 5.58
N ALA A 32 -9.33 11.11 5.32
CA ALA A 32 -8.68 11.63 4.13
C ALA A 32 -7.57 12.59 4.59
N GLU A 33 -6.34 12.33 4.17
CA GLU A 33 -5.19 13.15 4.53
C GLU A 33 -4.40 13.57 3.28
N GLU A 34 -4.14 14.87 3.20
CA GLU A 34 -3.25 15.53 2.24
C GLU A 34 -2.29 16.36 3.11
N ALA A 35 -1.02 15.99 3.22
CA ALA A 35 -0.16 16.49 4.30
C ALA A 35 1.30 16.81 3.91
N VAL A 36 1.94 17.60 4.77
CA VAL A 36 3.33 18.08 4.71
C VAL A 36 4.29 16.98 5.22
N PRO A 37 5.56 16.90 4.78
CA PRO A 37 6.51 15.90 5.25
C PRO A 37 6.56 15.74 6.77
N THR A 38 6.52 14.48 7.24
CA THR A 38 6.66 14.13 8.66
C THR A 38 7.81 13.15 8.86
N TYR A 39 8.46 13.19 10.02
CA TYR A 39 9.46 12.18 10.35
C TYR A 39 8.79 10.86 10.73
N ASP A 40 7.95 10.84 11.77
CA ASP A 40 7.19 9.67 12.19
C ASP A 40 5.69 9.87 11.99
N LYS A 41 4.95 8.85 11.55
CA LYS A 41 3.48 8.86 11.49
C LYS A 41 2.88 7.56 12.00
N ARG A 42 1.83 7.67 12.82
CA ARG A 42 1.03 6.53 13.25
C ARG A 42 -0.47 6.82 13.17
N SER A 43 -1.19 6.09 12.32
CA SER A 43 -2.64 6.25 12.14
C SER A 43 -3.40 4.95 12.45
N MET A 44 -4.59 5.10 13.03
CA MET A 44 -5.56 4.03 13.27
C MET A 44 -6.94 4.51 12.82
N ALA A 45 -7.57 3.81 11.89
CA ALA A 45 -8.91 4.16 11.40
C ALA A 45 -9.84 2.94 11.42
N SER A 46 -11.07 3.10 11.92
CA SER A 46 -12.08 2.06 11.76
C SER A 46 -12.83 2.13 10.42
N GLY A 47 -12.70 3.24 9.70
CA GLY A 47 -13.30 3.48 8.39
C GLY A 47 -12.32 3.33 7.22
N PRO A 48 -12.75 3.71 6.00
CA PRO A 48 -11.85 3.79 4.86
C PRO A 48 -10.79 4.89 5.06
N VAL A 49 -9.61 4.69 4.48
CA VAL A 49 -8.49 5.64 4.53
C VAL A 49 -8.08 5.99 3.10
N ALA A 50 -7.94 7.28 2.83
CA ALA A 50 -7.31 7.82 1.63
C ALA A 50 -6.16 8.75 2.04
N GLU A 51 -4.96 8.52 1.51
CA GLU A 51 -3.81 9.40 1.73
C GLU A 51 -3.17 9.81 0.40
N GLU A 52 -2.87 11.10 0.26
CA GLU A 52 -2.23 11.69 -0.93
C GLU A 52 -1.00 12.51 -0.51
N ALA A 53 0.12 12.32 -1.22
CA ALA A 53 1.29 13.19 -1.17
C ALA A 53 1.93 13.43 0.22
N VAL A 54 2.01 12.41 1.08
CA VAL A 54 2.57 12.53 2.45
C VAL A 54 3.97 11.90 2.54
N PRO A 55 5.06 12.64 2.24
CA PRO A 55 6.41 12.12 2.48
C PRO A 55 6.62 11.83 3.96
N THR A 56 6.97 10.58 4.30
CA THR A 56 7.26 10.22 5.70
C THR A 56 8.55 9.42 5.82
N TYR A 57 9.34 9.65 6.86
CA TYR A 57 10.44 8.73 7.13
C TYR A 57 9.87 7.38 7.60
N ASP A 58 9.14 7.37 8.72
CA ASP A 58 8.53 6.17 9.28
C ASP A 58 7.00 6.29 9.32
N LYS A 59 6.30 5.35 8.68
CA LYS A 59 4.83 5.28 8.67
C LYS A 59 4.32 3.96 9.21
N ARG A 60 3.40 4.03 10.16
CA ARG A 60 2.58 2.89 10.60
C ARG A 60 1.09 3.20 10.49
N SER A 61 0.38 2.45 9.67
CA SER A 61 -1.08 2.57 9.52
C SER A 61 -1.80 1.27 9.89
N MET A 62 -2.97 1.41 10.51
CA MET A 62 -3.95 0.34 10.64
C MET A 62 -5.33 0.83 10.24
N ALA A 63 -6.00 0.11 9.35
CA ALA A 63 -7.35 0.39 8.92
C ALA A 63 -8.22 -0.86 8.99
N SER A 64 -9.44 -0.76 9.53
CA SER A 64 -10.42 -1.85 9.35
C SER A 64 -11.21 -1.73 8.04
N GLY A 65 -11.14 -0.59 7.36
CA GLY A 65 -11.75 -0.35 6.06
C GLY A 65 -10.80 -0.53 4.88
N PRO A 66 -11.26 -0.20 3.67
CA PRO A 66 -10.43 -0.03 2.47
C PRO A 66 -9.34 1.03 2.68
N VAL A 67 -8.19 0.85 2.03
CA VAL A 67 -7.08 1.81 2.03
C VAL A 67 -6.72 2.15 0.59
N ALA A 68 -6.62 3.45 0.30
CA ALA A 68 -6.05 3.98 -0.93
C ALA A 68 -4.90 4.94 -0.58
N GLU A 69 -3.73 4.74 -1.19
CA GLU A 69 -2.58 5.63 -1.02
C GLU A 69 -2.00 6.02 -2.38
N GLU A 70 -1.78 7.32 -2.59
CA GLU A 70 -1.23 7.88 -3.82
C GLU A 70 -0.03 8.78 -3.51
N ALA A 71 1.08 8.59 -4.24
CA ALA A 71 2.25 9.47 -4.18
C ALA A 71 2.83 9.68 -2.77
N VAL A 72 2.87 8.63 -1.94
CA VAL A 72 3.34 8.69 -0.54
C VAL A 72 4.77 8.14 -0.42
N PRO A 73 5.84 8.91 -0.71
CA PRO A 73 7.19 8.41 -0.59
C PRO A 73 7.51 8.15 0.89
N THR A 74 7.98 6.94 1.20
CA THR A 74 8.32 6.58 2.58
C THR A 74 9.68 5.91 2.68
N TYR A 75 10.38 6.08 3.81
CA TYR A 75 11.56 5.26 4.06
C TYR A 75 11.09 3.90 4.57
N ASP A 76 10.45 3.86 5.74
CA ASP A 76 9.88 2.64 6.31
C ASP A 76 8.36 2.73 6.38
N LYS A 77 7.66 1.79 5.76
CA LYS A 77 6.20 1.69 5.78
C LYS A 77 5.74 0.37 6.36
N ARG A 78 4.84 0.45 7.35
CA ARG A 78 4.12 -0.70 7.89
C ARG A 78 2.61 -0.47 7.86
N SER A 79 1.91 -1.23 7.03
CA SER A 79 0.45 -1.14 6.90
C SER A 79 -0.24 -2.44 7.29
N MET A 80 -1.42 -2.30 7.92
CA MET A 80 -2.37 -3.39 8.10
C MET A 80 -3.77 -2.91 7.70
N ALA A 81 -4.43 -3.65 6.81
CA ALA A 81 -5.79 -3.37 6.38
C ALA A 81 -6.64 -4.65 6.49
N SER A 82 -7.85 -4.57 7.05
CA SER A 82 -8.80 -5.67 6.86
C SER A 82 -9.61 -5.57 5.56
N GLY A 83 -9.62 -4.39 4.94
CA GLY A 83 -10.26 -4.17 3.64
C GLY A 83 -9.33 -4.36 2.44
N PRO A 84 -9.83 -4.02 1.23
CA PRO A 84 -9.01 -3.89 0.04
C PRO A 84 -7.94 -2.81 0.20
N VAL A 85 -6.80 -2.98 -0.48
CA VAL A 85 -5.71 -2.02 -0.52
C VAL A 85 -5.39 -1.67 -1.97
N ALA A 86 -5.32 -0.38 -2.27
CA ALA A 86 -4.81 0.15 -3.52
C ALA A 86 -3.66 1.11 -3.21
N GLU A 87 -2.51 0.91 -3.86
CA GLU A 87 -1.36 1.81 -3.75
C GLU A 87 -0.84 2.20 -5.12
N GLU A 88 -0.68 3.50 -5.35
CA GLU A 88 -0.18 4.07 -6.61
C GLU A 88 1.01 4.99 -6.34
N ALA A 89 2.10 4.81 -7.08
CA ALA A 89 3.25 5.71 -7.03
C ALA A 89 3.83 5.92 -5.61
N VAL A 90 3.89 4.85 -4.80
CA VAL A 90 4.36 4.89 -3.41
C VAL A 90 5.80 4.36 -3.32
N PRO A 91 6.84 5.15 -3.64
CA PRO A 91 8.22 4.67 -3.52
C PRO A 91 8.55 4.44 -2.06
N THR A 92 9.10 3.27 -1.76
CA THR A 92 9.46 2.89 -0.38
C THR A 92 10.86 2.29 -0.31
N TYR A 93 11.58 2.51 0.79
CA TYR A 93 12.80 1.74 1.04
C TYR A 93 12.40 0.37 1.59
N ASP A 94 11.79 0.35 2.78
CA ASP A 94 11.30 -0.88 3.40
C ASP A 94 9.77 -0.85 3.52
N LYS A 95 9.10 -1.80 2.86
CA LYS A 95 7.63 -1.93 2.92
C LYS A 95 7.22 -3.25 3.55
N ARG A 96 6.32 -3.15 4.54
CA ARG A 96 5.66 -4.30 5.14
C ARG A 96 4.15 -4.11 5.16
N SER A 97 3.45 -4.87 4.34
CA SER A 97 1.98 -4.82 4.24
C SER A 97 1.33 -6.13 4.66
N MET A 98 0.17 -6.01 5.31
CA MET A 98 -0.77 -7.12 5.52
C MET A 98 -2.18 -6.66 5.14
N ALA A 99 -2.83 -7.41 4.27
CA ALA A 99 -4.21 -7.15 3.85
C ALA A 99 -5.03 -8.44 3.96
N SER A 100 -6.23 -8.37 4.56
CA SER A 100 -7.18 -9.48 4.39
C SER A 100 -8.01 -9.40 3.11
N GLY A 101 -8.11 -8.22 2.51
CA GLY A 101 -8.78 -8.00 1.23
C GLY A 101 -7.88 -8.19 0.00
N PRO A 102 -8.42 -7.88 -1.19
CA PRO A 102 -7.63 -7.73 -2.42
C PRO A 102 -6.58 -6.64 -2.29
N VAL A 103 -5.45 -6.81 -2.99
CA VAL A 103 -4.37 -5.84 -3.07
C VAL A 103 -4.10 -5.49 -4.53
N ALA A 104 -4.05 -4.20 -4.85
CA ALA A 104 -3.58 -3.67 -6.12
C ALA A 104 -2.44 -2.70 -5.86
N GLU A 105 -1.31 -2.89 -6.53
CA GLU A 105 -0.16 -1.99 -6.46
C GLU A 105 0.32 -1.61 -7.86
N GLU A 106 0.44 -0.32 -8.12
CA GLU A 106 0.88 0.23 -9.39
C GLU A 106 2.06 1.20 -9.17
N ALA A 107 3.13 1.03 -9.94
CA ALA A 107 4.29 1.93 -9.91
C ALA A 107 4.87 2.15 -8.50
N VAL A 108 4.98 1.07 -7.71
CA VAL A 108 5.47 1.11 -6.32
C VAL A 108 6.92 0.60 -6.25
N PRO A 109 7.94 1.41 -6.59
CA PRO A 109 9.32 0.95 -6.48
C PRO A 109 9.67 0.73 -5.01
N THR A 110 10.24 -0.43 -4.70
CA THR A 110 10.62 -0.79 -3.32
C THR A 110 12.04 -1.34 -3.28
N TYR A 111 12.79 -1.06 -2.21
CA TYR A 111 14.05 -1.77 -1.99
C TYR A 111 13.72 -3.15 -1.41
N ASP A 112 13.16 -3.18 -0.19
CA ASP A 112 12.73 -4.41 0.46
C ASP A 112 11.21 -4.43 0.63
N LYS A 113 10.55 -5.41 0.02
CA LYS A 113 9.10 -5.59 0.13
C LYS A 113 8.74 -6.90 0.81
N ARG A 114 7.89 -6.80 1.83
CA ARG A 114 7.25 -7.94 2.48
C ARG A 114 5.74 -7.78 2.52
N SER A 115 5.02 -8.56 1.73
CA SER A 115 3.56 -8.52 1.67
C SER A 115 2.93 -9.84 2.11
N MET A 116 1.78 -9.74 2.77
CA MET A 116 0.86 -10.86 2.95
C MET A 116 -0.56 -10.42 2.60
N ALA A 117 -1.23 -11.17 1.73
CA ALA A 117 -2.60 -10.93 1.34
C ALA A 117 -3.42 -12.21 1.46
N SER A 118 -4.62 -12.15 2.05
CA SER A 118 -5.55 -13.29 1.93
C SER A 118 -6.42 -13.23 0.66
N GLY A 119 -6.55 -12.05 0.05
CA GLY A 119 -7.27 -11.85 -1.20
C GLY A 119 -6.40 -12.02 -2.46
N PRO A 120 -6.99 -11.73 -3.63
CA PRO A 120 -6.27 -11.52 -4.89
C PRO A 120 -5.17 -10.46 -4.77
N VAL A 121 -4.09 -10.62 -5.50
CA VAL A 121 -3.01 -9.63 -5.62
C VAL A 121 -2.78 -9.30 -7.09
N ALA A 122 -2.77 -8.01 -7.43
CA ALA A 122 -2.35 -7.48 -8.72
C ALA A 122 -1.20 -6.49 -8.49
N GLU A 123 -0.08 -6.69 -9.18
CA GLU A 123 1.07 -5.79 -9.15
C GLU A 123 1.49 -5.41 -10.56
N GLU A 124 1.57 -4.11 -10.85
CA GLU A 124 1.99 -3.57 -12.14
C GLU A 124 3.15 -2.58 -11.94
N ALA A 125 4.22 -2.75 -12.72
CA ALA A 125 5.37 -1.83 -12.71
C ALA A 125 5.96 -1.60 -11.31
N VAL A 126 6.08 -2.67 -10.51
CA VAL A 126 6.58 -2.64 -9.13
C VAL A 126 8.03 -3.15 -9.09
N PRO A 127 9.05 -2.35 -9.45
CA PRO A 127 10.43 -2.81 -9.36
C PRO A 127 10.81 -3.01 -7.89
N THR A 128 11.39 -4.16 -7.56
CA THR A 128 11.80 -4.47 -6.19
C THR A 128 13.23 -4.99 -6.15
N TYR A 129 14.04 -4.62 -5.17
CA TYR A 129 15.32 -5.30 -4.96
C TYR A 129 15.06 -6.69 -4.34
N ASP A 130 14.56 -6.72 -3.10
CA ASP A 130 14.19 -7.94 -2.41
C ASP A 130 12.68 -8.02 -2.19
N LYS A 131 12.05 -9.08 -2.68
CA LYS A 131 10.60 -9.31 -2.52
C LYS A 131 10.32 -10.60 -1.78
N ARG A 132 9.52 -10.52 -0.72
CA ARG A 132 8.87 -11.66 -0.08
C ARG A 132 7.35 -11.48 -0.04
N SER A 133 6.62 -12.26 -0.82
CA SER A 133 5.16 -12.22 -0.86
C SER A 133 4.53 -13.55 -0.46
N MET A 134 3.37 -13.48 0.21
CA MET A 134 2.49 -14.61 0.44
C MET A 134 1.06 -14.19 0.07
N ALA A 135 0.40 -14.96 -0.79
CA ALA A 135 -0.99 -14.72 -1.16
C ALA A 135 -1.80 -16.01 -1.01
N SER A 136 -3.00 -15.94 -0.42
CA SER A 136 -3.93 -17.09 -0.52
C SER A 136 -4.83 -17.04 -1.76
N GLY A 137 -5.00 -15.86 -2.36
CA GLY A 137 -5.75 -15.66 -3.60
C GLY A 137 -4.92 -15.81 -4.88
N PRO A 138 -5.53 -15.55 -6.05
CA PRO A 138 -4.83 -15.45 -7.32
C PRO A 138 -3.83 -14.28 -7.32
N VAL A 139 -2.74 -14.42 -8.06
CA VAL A 139 -1.69 -13.39 -8.20
C VAL A 139 -1.50 -13.07 -9.68
N ALA A 140 -1.51 -11.79 -10.02
CA ALA A 140 -1.12 -11.26 -11.32
C ALA A 140 0.03 -10.26 -11.15
N GLU A 141 1.14 -10.46 -11.85
CA GLU A 141 2.29 -9.55 -11.84
C GLU A 141 2.65 -9.16 -13.28
N GLU A 142 2.71 -7.86 -13.57
CA GLU A 142 3.09 -7.31 -14.86
C GLU A 142 4.26 -6.32 -14.69
N ALA A 143 5.33 -6.49 -15.48
CA ALA A 143 6.48 -5.59 -15.49
C ALA A 143 7.09 -5.35 -14.09
N VAL A 144 7.23 -6.42 -13.30
CA VAL A 144 7.76 -6.40 -11.91
C VAL A 144 9.21 -6.90 -11.90
N PRO A 145 10.23 -6.10 -12.27
CA PRO A 145 11.61 -6.55 -12.21
C PRO A 145 12.03 -6.72 -10.75
N THR A 146 12.58 -7.89 -10.43
CA THR A 146 13.00 -8.23 -9.07
C THR A 146 14.44 -8.74 -9.05
N TYR A 147 15.24 -8.34 -8.06
CA TYR A 147 16.58 -8.92 -7.89
C TYR A 147 16.43 -10.28 -7.20
N ASP A 148 16.06 -10.31 -5.93
CA ASP A 148 15.78 -11.54 -5.19
C ASP A 148 14.27 -11.66 -4.87
N LYS A 149 13.64 -12.75 -5.31
CA LYS A 149 12.19 -12.98 -5.13
C LYS A 149 11.90 -14.28 -4.42
N ARG A 150 11.08 -14.20 -3.36
CA ARG A 150 10.44 -15.35 -2.70
C ARG A 150 8.94 -15.13 -2.63
N SER A 151 8.19 -15.83 -3.48
CA SER A 151 6.73 -15.77 -3.51
C SER A 151 6.13 -17.13 -3.17
N MET A 152 5.00 -17.13 -2.46
CA MET A 152 4.11 -18.29 -2.35
C MET A 152 2.68 -17.83 -2.60
N ALA A 153 2.00 -18.53 -3.50
CA ALA A 153 0.57 -18.35 -3.73
C ALA A 153 -0.14 -19.70 -3.64
N SER A 154 -1.31 -19.75 -3.00
CA SER A 154 -2.19 -20.93 -3.10
C SER A 154 -3.18 -20.86 -4.27
N GLY A 155 -3.39 -19.67 -4.84
CA GLY A 155 -4.18 -19.46 -6.06
C GLY A 155 -3.34 -19.54 -7.35
N PRO A 156 -3.98 -19.38 -8.52
CA PRO A 156 -3.27 -19.30 -9.80
C PRO A 156 -2.36 -18.07 -9.84
N VAL A 157 -1.23 -18.19 -10.53
CA VAL A 157 -0.24 -17.12 -10.70
C VAL A 157 -0.06 -16.85 -12.19
N ALA A 158 -0.19 -15.58 -12.58
CA ALA A 158 0.14 -15.08 -13.92
C ALA A 158 1.27 -14.04 -13.78
N GLU A 159 2.35 -14.22 -14.54
CA GLU A 159 3.49 -13.29 -14.56
C GLU A 159 3.82 -12.90 -16.00
N GLU A 160 3.84 -11.60 -16.29
CA GLU A 160 4.23 -11.04 -17.57
C GLU A 160 5.40 -10.06 -17.40
N ALA A 161 6.45 -10.22 -18.20
CA ALA A 161 7.63 -9.35 -18.19
C ALA A 161 8.26 -9.17 -16.78
N VAL A 162 8.37 -10.25 -16.00
CA VAL A 162 8.93 -10.26 -14.64
C VAL A 162 10.36 -10.85 -14.67
N PRO A 163 11.41 -10.04 -14.91
CA PRO A 163 12.78 -10.54 -14.80
C PRO A 163 13.18 -10.70 -13.33
N THR A 164 13.73 -11.86 -12.98
CA THR A 164 14.29 -12.17 -11.65
C THR A 164 15.81 -12.37 -11.77
N TYR A 165 16.61 -11.74 -10.91
CA TYR A 165 18.07 -11.86 -10.90
C TYR A 165 18.58 -12.53 -9.62
N ASP A 166 18.41 -13.85 -9.52
CA ASP A 166 18.79 -14.60 -8.31
C ASP A 166 20.31 -14.58 -8.08
N ARG A 167 20.75 -14.13 -6.89
CA ARG A 167 22.18 -14.17 -6.51
C ARG A 167 22.61 -15.61 -6.18
N LYS A 168 23.44 -16.21 -7.03
CA LYS A 168 24.06 -17.54 -6.79
C LYS A 168 24.90 -17.60 -5.51
#